data_AF-A0A3M1Y8M8-F1
#
_entry.id   AF-A0A3M1Y8M8-F1
#
_cell.length_a   1.000
_cell.length_b   1.000
_cell.length_c   1.000
_cell.angle_alpha   90.00
_cell.angle_beta   90.00
_cell.angle_gamma   90.00
#
_symmetry.space_group_name_H-M   'P 1'
#
loop_
_entity.id
_entity.type
_entity.pdbx_description
1 polymer ?
#
loop_
_entity_poly.entity_id
_entity_poly.type
_entity_poly.pdbx_seq_one_letter_code
_entity_poly.pdbx_strand_id
1 'polypeptide(L)'
;MAADFKSHVLLRDEKGVFGIPFKRLLLAGVGGGLTYTLLSLAVPGWSILVAVVTGIAIVVLTGLRGGIPLWNRLVYRLRGTLLLIAVRFPRSPIGRLTEMLELPTDLVRLDGARVFAPPTGDLEIDLREWVTFAHAREEDGLVFVDEPLKEAIHE
;
A
#
# COMPACT_ATOMS: atom_id res chain seq x y z
N MET A 1 -16.42 -21.93 -10.30
CA MET A 1 -16.49 -21.04 -11.47
C MET A 1 -15.49 -19.92 -11.26
N ALA A 2 -14.30 -20.02 -11.86
CA ALA A 2 -13.34 -18.94 -11.87
C ALA A 2 -13.82 -17.89 -12.88
N ALA A 3 -14.00 -16.64 -12.44
CA ALA A 3 -14.24 -15.54 -13.34
C ALA A 3 -12.95 -15.29 -14.14
N ASP A 4 -12.91 -15.78 -15.37
CA ASP A 4 -11.86 -15.50 -16.33
C ASP A 4 -12.02 -14.05 -16.78
N PHE A 5 -11.45 -13.11 -16.01
CA PHE A 5 -11.30 -11.73 -16.43
C PHE A 5 -10.28 -11.70 -17.55
N LYS A 6 -10.78 -11.91 -18.78
CA LYS A 6 -10.09 -11.67 -20.03
C LYS A 6 -9.49 -10.26 -19.99
N SER A 7 -8.19 -10.19 -19.67
CA SER A 7 -7.42 -8.95 -19.56
C SER A 7 -7.11 -8.42 -20.96
N HIS A 8 -8.15 -7.96 -21.67
CA HIS A 8 -8.03 -7.32 -22.98
C HIS A 8 -8.26 -5.81 -22.90
N VAL A 9 -7.78 -5.15 -21.85
CA VAL A 9 -7.61 -3.69 -21.90
C VAL A 9 -6.39 -3.27 -21.09
N LEU A 10 -5.20 -3.69 -21.53
CA LEU A 10 -4.08 -2.75 -21.48
C LEU A 10 -4.32 -1.78 -22.64
N LEU A 11 -5.25 -0.84 -22.44
CA LEU A 11 -5.32 0.36 -23.27
C LEU A 11 -3.90 0.92 -23.25
N ARG A 12 -3.20 0.77 -24.37
CA ARG A 12 -1.85 1.26 -24.54
C ARG A 12 -1.97 2.77 -24.42
N ASP A 13 -1.74 3.27 -23.20
CA ASP A 13 -1.70 4.69 -22.93
C ASP A 13 -0.84 5.34 -24.00
N GLU A 14 -1.38 6.38 -24.64
CA GLU A 14 -0.65 7.15 -25.62
C GLU A 14 0.67 7.58 -24.98
N LYS A 15 1.77 7.06 -25.53
CA LYS A 15 3.10 7.38 -25.04
C LYS A 15 3.33 8.85 -25.38
N GLY A 16 3.40 9.69 -24.37
CA GLY A 16 3.85 11.06 -24.52
C GLY A 16 5.37 11.12 -24.63
N VAL A 17 5.92 12.28 -24.30
CA VAL A 17 7.37 12.54 -24.37
C VAL A 17 8.11 11.82 -23.23
N PHE A 18 9.32 11.32 -23.50
CA PHE A 18 10.19 10.64 -22.51
C PHE A 18 9.55 9.43 -21.80
N GLY A 19 8.60 8.75 -22.45
CA GLY A 19 7.91 7.58 -21.87
C GLY A 19 6.85 7.93 -20.82
N ILE A 20 6.53 9.21 -20.64
CA ILE A 20 5.46 9.67 -19.76
C ILE A 20 4.12 9.58 -20.51
N PRO A 21 3.07 8.95 -19.95
CA PRO A 21 1.73 8.92 -20.57
C PRO A 21 1.19 10.32 -20.88
N PHE A 22 0.59 10.50 -22.05
CA PHE A 22 0.11 11.81 -22.51
C PHE A 22 -0.84 12.49 -21.52
N LYS A 23 -1.78 11.74 -20.92
CA LYS A 23 -2.69 12.24 -19.88
C LYS A 23 -1.99 12.94 -18.71
N ARG A 24 -0.80 12.48 -18.32
CA ARG A 24 -0.01 13.10 -17.23
C ARG A 24 0.66 14.38 -17.69
N LEU A 25 1.13 14.42 -18.95
CA LEU A 25 1.66 15.64 -19.54
C LEU A 25 0.57 16.69 -19.72
N LEU A 26 -0.63 16.28 -20.15
CA LEU A 26 -1.80 17.15 -20.24
C LEU A 26 -2.16 17.72 -18.86
N LEU A 27 -2.24 16.86 -17.83
CA LEU A 27 -2.49 17.32 -16.46
C LEU A 27 -1.42 18.30 -15.96
N ALA A 28 -0.14 18.03 -16.26
CA ALA A 28 0.96 18.93 -15.91
C ALA A 28 0.90 20.27 -16.66
N GLY A 29 0.57 20.25 -17.95
CA GLY A 29 0.41 21.46 -18.76
C GLY A 29 -0.76 22.32 -18.30
N VAL A 30 -1.93 21.71 -18.09
CA VAL A 30 -3.12 22.40 -17.57
C VAL A 30 -2.88 22.93 -16.16
N GLY A 31 -2.31 22.11 -15.28
CA GLY A 31 -2.00 22.52 -13.90
C GLY A 31 -0.95 23.63 -13.81
N GLY A 32 0.11 23.55 -14.62
CA GLY A 32 1.10 24.62 -14.74
C GLY A 32 0.48 25.91 -15.30
N GLY A 33 -0.32 25.82 -16.36
CA GLY A 33 -1.03 26.96 -16.94
C GLY A 33 -1.99 27.63 -15.96
N LEU A 34 -2.77 26.85 -15.20
CA LEU A 34 -3.66 27.37 -14.16
C LEU A 34 -2.89 28.02 -13.01
N THR A 35 -1.72 27.47 -12.66
CA THR A 35 -0.85 28.08 -11.64
C THR A 35 -0.30 29.41 -12.13
N TYR A 36 0.09 29.51 -13.40
CA TYR A 36 0.51 30.75 -14.01
C TYR A 36 -0.60 31.80 -14.00
N THR A 37 -1.82 31.45 -14.42
CA THR A 37 -2.93 32.42 -14.49
C THR A 37 -3.31 32.96 -13.12
N LEU A 38 -3.23 32.15 -12.06
CA LEU A 38 -3.49 32.60 -10.70
C LEU A 38 -2.37 33.48 -10.16
N LEU A 39 -1.11 33.09 -10.36
CA LEU A 39 0.04 33.80 -9.78
C LEU A 39 0.46 35.04 -10.58
N SER A 40 0.11 35.12 -11.87
CA SER A 40 0.40 36.30 -12.68
C SER A 40 -0.30 37.56 -12.16
N LEU A 41 -1.41 37.40 -11.42
CA LEU A 41 -2.12 38.50 -10.77
C LEU A 41 -1.45 38.97 -9.48
N ALA A 42 -0.92 38.03 -8.68
CA ALA A 42 -0.38 38.33 -7.35
C ALA A 42 1.12 38.64 -7.38
N VAL A 43 1.90 37.85 -8.12
CA VAL A 43 3.36 37.94 -8.17
C VAL A 43 3.85 37.69 -9.60
N PRO A 44 3.65 38.65 -10.53
CA PRO A 44 3.93 38.47 -11.96
C PRO A 44 5.36 37.99 -12.24
N GLY A 45 6.36 38.54 -11.53
CA GLY A 45 7.77 38.23 -11.76
C GLY A 45 8.17 36.77 -11.47
N TRP A 46 7.43 36.06 -10.61
CA TRP A 46 7.70 34.67 -10.26
C TRP A 46 6.73 33.68 -10.90
N SER A 47 5.64 34.15 -11.49
CA SER A 47 4.53 33.34 -11.99
C SER A 47 4.97 32.25 -12.98
N ILE A 48 5.85 32.57 -13.93
CA ILE A 48 6.38 31.61 -14.92
C ILE A 48 7.20 30.52 -14.24
N LEU A 49 8.11 30.90 -13.35
CA LEU A 49 8.98 29.95 -12.65
C LEU A 49 8.15 28.99 -11.80
N VAL A 50 7.18 29.51 -11.04
CA VAL A 50 6.31 28.70 -10.19
C VAL A 50 5.42 27.78 -11.04
N ALA A 51 4.92 28.25 -12.19
CA ALA A 51 4.14 27.42 -13.11
C ALA A 51 4.94 26.23 -13.67
N VAL A 52 6.19 26.47 -14.08
CA VAL A 52 7.09 25.40 -14.57
C VAL A 52 7.38 24.39 -13.46
N VAL A 53 7.75 24.87 -12.26
CA VAL A 53 8.00 24.01 -11.09
C VAL A 53 6.75 23.17 -10.76
N THR A 54 5.57 23.76 -10.84
CA THR A 54 4.31 23.08 -10.57
C THR A 54 4.01 22.00 -11.60
N GLY A 55 4.23 22.28 -12.88
CA GLY A 55 4.12 21.26 -13.95
C GLY A 55 5.05 20.07 -13.69
N ILE A 56 6.32 20.32 -13.35
CA ILE A 56 7.29 19.27 -13.00
C ILE A 56 6.82 18.50 -11.76
N ALA A 57 6.36 19.19 -10.71
CA ALA A 57 5.87 18.56 -9.49
C ALA A 57 4.67 17.65 -9.78
N ILE A 58 3.72 18.06 -10.62
CA ILE A 58 2.58 17.22 -11.04
C ILE A 58 3.07 15.97 -11.74
N VAL A 59 4.02 16.07 -12.68
CA VAL A 59 4.59 14.90 -13.34
C VAL A 59 5.21 13.96 -12.32
N VAL A 60 6.04 14.46 -11.40
CA VAL A 60 6.74 13.64 -10.40
C VAL A 60 5.75 12.98 -9.43
N LEU A 61 4.80 13.75 -8.87
CA LEU A 61 3.83 13.29 -7.87
C LEU A 61 2.82 12.28 -8.43
N THR A 62 2.52 12.35 -9.73
CA THR A 62 1.66 11.38 -10.41
C THR A 62 2.41 10.18 -10.96
N GLY A 63 3.72 10.08 -10.72
CA GLY A 63 4.55 8.93 -11.11
C GLY A 63 4.09 7.64 -10.45
N LEU A 64 3.57 6.73 -11.27
CA LEU A 64 3.12 5.40 -10.83
C LEU A 64 4.32 4.48 -10.58
N ARG A 65 4.33 3.80 -9.43
CA ARG A 65 5.15 2.60 -9.18
C ARG A 65 4.23 1.54 -8.57
N GLY A 66 4.14 0.37 -9.22
CA GLY A 66 3.20 -0.68 -8.81
C GLY A 66 1.72 -0.24 -8.87
N GLY A 67 1.37 0.64 -9.81
CA GLY A 67 0.00 1.16 -9.96
C GLY A 67 -0.38 2.32 -9.02
N ILE A 68 0.47 2.69 -8.06
CA ILE A 68 0.17 3.74 -7.06
C ILE A 68 1.00 5.00 -7.35
N PRO A 69 0.37 6.21 -7.44
CA PRO A 69 1.10 7.45 -7.66
C PRO A 69 1.96 7.83 -6.45
N LEU A 70 2.99 8.64 -6.66
CA LEU A 70 3.92 9.04 -5.60
C LEU A 70 3.22 9.78 -4.46
N TRP A 71 2.29 10.70 -4.76
CA TRP A 71 1.58 11.44 -3.71
C TRP A 71 0.80 10.51 -2.77
N ASN A 72 0.12 9.49 -3.32
CA ASN A 72 -0.58 8.49 -2.51
C ASN A 72 0.39 7.73 -1.61
N ARG A 73 1.55 7.34 -2.15
CA ARG A 73 2.59 6.66 -1.37
C ARG A 73 3.12 7.55 -0.24
N LEU A 74 3.29 8.85 -0.48
CA LEU A 74 3.70 9.80 0.54
C LEU A 74 2.64 9.93 1.63
N VAL A 75 1.36 10.03 1.26
CA VAL A 75 0.25 10.09 2.21
C VAL A 75 0.16 8.82 3.06
N TYR A 76 0.24 7.64 2.45
CA TYR A 76 0.22 6.37 3.19
C TYR A 76 1.41 6.24 4.13
N ARG A 77 2.61 6.63 3.68
CA ARG A 77 3.80 6.64 4.51
C ARG A 77 3.65 7.60 5.69
N LEU A 78 3.19 8.82 5.43
CA LEU A 78 2.95 9.82 6.46
C LEU A 78 1.94 9.32 7.48
N ARG A 79 0.79 8.80 7.02
CA ARG A 79 -0.25 8.24 7.89
C ARG A 79 0.30 7.10 8.76
N GLY A 80 1.05 6.16 8.17
CA GLY A 80 1.68 5.08 8.92
C GLY A 80 2.67 5.60 9.97
N THR A 81 3.50 6.58 9.61
CA THR A 81 4.45 7.18 10.56
C THR A 81 3.76 7.91 11.70
N LEU A 82 2.68 8.66 11.40
CA LEU A 82 1.88 9.37 12.39
C LEU A 82 1.24 8.40 13.38
N LEU A 83 0.61 7.33 12.89
CA LEU A 83 0.00 6.30 13.74
C LEU A 83 1.04 5.62 14.65
N LEU A 84 2.23 5.28 14.11
CA LEU A 84 3.31 4.68 14.89
C LEU A 84 3.83 5.62 15.99
N ILE A 85 3.97 6.91 15.70
CA ILE A 85 4.40 7.91 16.67
C ILE A 85 3.32 8.11 17.74
N ALA A 86 2.05 8.15 17.35
CA ALA A 86 0.92 8.31 18.26
C ALA A 86 0.85 7.17 19.28
N VAL A 87 1.05 5.92 18.84
CA VAL A 87 1.05 4.75 19.72
C VAL A 87 2.26 4.76 20.67
N ARG A 88 3.45 5.17 20.20
CA ARG A 88 4.67 5.19 21.04
C ARG A 88 4.73 6.38 21.99
N PHE A 89 4.27 7.55 21.56
CA PHE A 89 4.37 8.82 22.28
C PHE A 89 3.02 9.58 22.24
N PRO A 90 1.99 9.09 22.95
CA PRO A 90 0.64 9.64 22.84
C PRO A 90 0.53 11.10 23.30
N ARG A 91 1.36 11.53 24.26
CA ARG A 91 1.35 12.91 24.79
C ARG A 91 2.14 13.92 23.94
N SER A 92 2.83 13.46 22.89
CA SER A 92 3.61 14.31 21.99
C SER A 92 2.69 15.23 21.16
N PRO A 93 3.18 16.37 20.65
CA PRO A 93 2.38 17.23 19.77
C PRO A 93 1.89 16.48 18.53
N ILE A 94 2.68 15.53 18.02
CA ILE A 94 2.30 14.67 16.89
C ILE A 94 1.17 13.71 17.29
N GLY A 95 1.22 13.14 18.49
CA GLY A 95 0.17 12.27 19.04
C GLY A 95 -1.17 13.00 19.22
N ARG A 96 -1.14 14.27 19.65
CA ARG A 96 -2.35 15.11 19.68
C ARG A 96 -2.86 15.44 18.28
N LEU A 97 -1.96 15.68 17.34
CA LEU A 97 -2.34 15.96 15.95
C LEU A 97 -3.04 14.73 15.32
N THR A 98 -2.61 13.51 15.65
CA THR A 98 -3.31 12.30 15.20
C THR A 98 -4.69 12.11 15.82
N GLU A 99 -4.88 12.55 17.07
CA GLU A 99 -6.18 12.56 17.73
C GLU A 99 -7.12 13.59 17.08
N MET A 100 -6.61 14.80 16.77
CA MET A 100 -7.37 15.83 16.04
C MET A 100 -7.75 15.41 14.62
N LEU A 101 -6.95 14.55 13.98
CA LEU A 101 -7.24 13.99 12.66
C LEU A 101 -8.11 12.72 12.73
N GLU A 102 -8.58 12.33 13.91
CA GLU A 102 -9.38 11.11 14.17
C GLU A 102 -8.76 9.85 13.54
N LEU A 103 -7.43 9.75 13.57
CA LEU A 103 -6.74 8.63 12.95
C LEU A 103 -6.90 7.36 13.81
N PRO A 104 -7.33 6.22 13.24
CA PRO A 104 -7.57 4.98 13.99
C PRO A 104 -6.25 4.35 14.44
N THR A 105 -5.82 4.68 15.65
CA THR A 105 -4.58 4.19 16.28
C THR A 105 -4.60 2.70 16.57
N ASP A 106 -5.79 2.12 16.72
CA ASP A 106 -5.97 0.69 17.00
C ASP A 106 -5.53 -0.20 15.84
N LEU A 107 -5.52 0.31 14.60
CA LEU A 107 -5.02 -0.42 13.43
C LEU A 107 -3.53 -0.79 13.54
N VAL A 108 -2.75 -0.02 14.30
CA VAL A 108 -1.31 -0.25 14.47
C VAL A 108 -1.02 -1.15 15.66
N ARG A 109 -2.00 -1.40 16.51
CA ARG A 109 -1.85 -2.27 17.68
C ARG A 109 -2.19 -3.71 17.27
N LEU A 110 -1.15 -4.50 17.01
CA LEU A 110 -1.33 -5.93 16.82
C LEU A 110 -1.63 -6.56 18.19
N ASP A 111 -2.83 -7.10 18.37
CA ASP A 111 -3.18 -7.86 19.57
C ASP A 111 -2.58 -9.27 19.45
N GLY A 112 -1.41 -9.46 20.07
CA GLY A 112 -0.70 -10.75 20.07
C GLY A 112 -1.55 -11.89 20.63
N ALA A 113 -2.44 -11.61 21.60
CA ALA A 113 -3.32 -12.64 22.15
C ALA A 113 -4.36 -13.11 21.11
N ARG A 114 -4.79 -12.24 20.18
CA ARG A 114 -5.68 -12.61 19.07
C ARG A 114 -4.93 -13.25 17.91
N VAL A 115 -3.73 -12.77 17.58
CA VAL A 115 -2.94 -13.30 16.46
C VAL A 115 -2.42 -14.71 16.77
N PHE A 116 -2.02 -14.95 18.01
CA PHE A 116 -1.55 -16.26 18.47
C PHE A 116 -2.63 -17.03 19.25
N ALA A 117 -3.89 -16.59 19.21
CA ALA A 117 -4.99 -17.39 19.75
C ALA A 117 -5.02 -18.71 18.97
N PRO A 118 -5.07 -19.87 19.65
CA PRO A 118 -5.37 -21.11 18.96
C PRO A 118 -6.74 -20.94 18.27
N PRO A 119 -6.89 -21.41 17.03
CA PRO A 119 -8.18 -21.36 16.34
C PRO A 119 -9.24 -22.05 17.22
N THR A 120 -10.18 -21.27 17.75
CA THR A 120 -11.30 -21.79 18.54
C THR A 120 -12.42 -22.19 17.60
N GLY A 121 -12.63 -23.49 17.46
CA GLY A 121 -13.69 -24.09 16.65
C GLY A 121 -13.23 -25.39 16.00
N ASP A 122 -14.18 -26.22 15.57
CA ASP A 122 -13.92 -27.39 14.73
C ASP A 122 -13.64 -26.88 13.30
N LEU A 123 -12.45 -26.33 13.10
CA LEU A 123 -11.98 -25.91 11.79
C LEU A 123 -11.55 -27.15 11.04
N GLU A 124 -12.36 -27.59 10.09
CA GLU A 124 -11.97 -28.56 9.07
C GLU A 124 -10.93 -27.87 8.17
N ILE A 125 -9.66 -27.90 8.61
CA ILE A 125 -8.55 -27.29 7.88
C ILE A 125 -8.26 -28.20 6.68
N ASP A 126 -8.68 -27.75 5.49
CA ASP A 126 -8.32 -28.42 4.24
C ASP A 126 -6.84 -28.17 3.91
N LEU A 127 -5.98 -29.04 4.42
CA LEU A 127 -4.53 -29.00 4.19
C LEU A 127 -4.15 -29.22 2.71
N ARG A 128 -5.10 -29.61 1.84
CA ARG A 128 -4.83 -29.81 0.40
C ARG A 128 -4.55 -28.50 -0.34
N GLU A 129 -4.82 -27.34 0.26
CA GLU A 129 -4.37 -26.05 -0.28
C GLU A 129 -2.83 -25.92 -0.28
N TRP A 130 -2.16 -26.67 0.58
CA TRP A 130 -0.70 -26.67 0.71
C TRP A 130 -0.16 -27.81 -0.14
N VAL A 131 0.60 -27.47 -1.19
CA VAL A 131 1.11 -28.43 -2.20
C VAL A 131 1.82 -29.63 -1.55
N THR A 132 2.52 -29.41 -0.44
CA THR A 132 3.21 -30.44 0.35
C THR A 132 2.26 -31.51 0.91
N PHE A 133 1.05 -31.13 1.31
CA PHE A 133 0.05 -32.04 1.90
C PHE A 133 -0.96 -32.55 0.86
N ALA A 134 -1.08 -31.88 -0.29
CA ALA A 134 -1.95 -32.31 -1.39
C ALA A 134 -1.49 -33.61 -2.06
N HIS A 135 -0.18 -33.87 -2.08
CA HIS A 135 0.44 -35.04 -2.73
C HIS A 135 1.52 -35.68 -1.87
N ALA A 136 1.35 -35.71 -0.55
CA ALA A 136 2.31 -36.35 0.34
C ALA A 136 2.49 -37.83 -0.06
N ARG A 137 3.71 -38.20 -0.46
CA ARG A 137 4.10 -39.59 -0.75
C ARG A 137 4.98 -40.10 0.39
N GLU A 138 4.97 -41.42 0.63
CA GLU A 138 5.82 -42.05 1.65
C GLU A 138 7.33 -41.77 1.42
N GLU A 139 7.72 -41.44 0.19
CA GLU A 139 9.09 -41.10 -0.20
C GLU A 139 9.53 -39.69 0.23
N ASP A 140 8.60 -38.81 0.64
CA ASP A 140 8.90 -37.41 1.03
C ASP A 140 9.46 -37.29 2.46
N GLY A 141 9.73 -38.41 3.12
CA GLY A 141 10.24 -38.44 4.50
C GLY A 141 9.20 -38.07 5.57
N LEU A 142 7.92 -38.06 5.18
CA LEU A 142 6.79 -37.80 6.07
C LEU A 142 6.22 -39.14 6.55
N VAL A 143 6.14 -39.33 7.88
CA VAL A 143 5.51 -40.50 8.49
C VAL A 143 4.09 -40.13 8.91
N PHE A 144 3.09 -40.76 8.29
CA PHE A 144 1.72 -40.69 8.78
C PHE A 144 1.61 -41.51 10.07
N VAL A 145 1.07 -40.90 11.12
CA VAL A 145 0.91 -41.53 12.43
C VAL A 145 -0.58 -41.58 12.75
N ASP A 146 -1.07 -42.75 13.16
CA ASP A 146 -2.50 -42.97 13.46
C ASP A 146 -2.97 -42.23 14.73
N GLU A 147 -2.04 -41.78 15.57
CA GLU A 147 -2.30 -40.98 16.77
C GLU A 147 -1.29 -39.83 16.87
N PRO A 148 -1.66 -38.68 17.47
CA PRO A 148 -0.75 -37.55 17.63
C PRO A 148 0.52 -37.95 18.41
N LEU A 149 1.68 -37.64 17.85
CA LEU A 149 2.98 -37.87 18.47
C LEU A 149 3.04 -37.20 19.84
N LYS A 150 3.20 -38.01 20.90
CA LYS A 150 3.45 -37.51 22.25
C LYS A 150 4.89 -37.00 22.30
N GLU A 151 5.08 -35.77 22.78
CA GLU A 151 6.42 -35.19 22.97
C GLU A 151 7.27 -36.13 23.84
N ALA A 152 8.31 -36.71 23.23
CA ALA A 152 9.35 -37.38 23.99
C ALA A 152 10.22 -36.30 24.63
N ILE A 153 9.96 -36.01 25.91
CA ILE A 153 10.88 -35.24 26.74
C ILE A 153 12.14 -36.12 26.89
N HIS A 154 13.21 -35.79 26.17
CA HIS A 154 14.51 -36.36 26.42
C HIS A 154 15.14 -35.66 27.63
N GLU A 155 15.32 -36.40 28.73
CA GLU A 155 16.24 -36.05 29.83
C GLU A 155 17.71 -36.11 29.39
#